data_AF-A0A955WV73-F1
#
_entry.id   AF-A0A955WV73-F1
#
_cell.length_a   1.000
_cell.length_b   1.000
_cell.length_c   1.000
_cell.angle_alpha   90.00
_cell.angle_beta   90.00
_cell.angle_gamma   90.00
#
_symmetry.space_group_name_H-M   'P 1'
#
loop_
_entity.id
_entity.type
_entity.pdbx_description
1 polymer ?
#
loop_
_entity_poly.entity_id
_entity_poly.type
_entity_poly.pdbx_seq_one_letter_code
_entity_poly.pdbx_strand_id
1 'polypeptide(L)'
;SMSNNYKGPTEDFAMVVPVPVVLQKAQVKTLPADVFDKIDALSAPRLVEYWERDPCQPPMPQKSMAVPGMVLRSAGGGGMADKDFGVKVEARFSVGEYTIVILSAKEATGLDRWLRANQYKIPAGADAALAPYIQEGMKFFVAKVDIEKVKRDAEGTVVLSPLRFDFESPDLRLPVRLGLLNANGKQDLIVYTLHPSSRFEVANYPNVFIPTNIEVLDEVRERFGSFYTALFDKTLTLSDGKAIVTEYSWQAGSCDPCPVPPLQDNDLFTLGGDVLIGGSRLSDKALQPQPRPSGPFFGSGSSWVLTRMHTRYSKDTLSEDLVFKPAEPVVGGRARWDGTSMENPGEVKPDGQNNFQGRYIIRHYWEGPVACDNPQWDIWGGPDGESSTGKKASAATGLGSAKRTPMALEKIVRSKLDSHGLPGLPKPGQGERKQ
;
A
#
# COMPACT_ATOMS: atom_id res chain seq x y z
N SER A 1 4.39 -9.14 7.52
CA SER A 1 4.23 -8.19 8.64
C SER A 1 2.79 -7.71 8.71
N MET A 2 2.29 -7.34 9.89
CA MET A 2 0.94 -6.83 10.10
C MET A 2 0.95 -5.66 11.10
N SER A 3 0.26 -4.58 10.76
CA SER A 3 -0.07 -3.48 11.68
C SER A 3 -1.58 -3.48 11.89
N ASN A 4 -2.04 -3.31 13.13
CA ASN A 4 -3.45 -3.44 13.48
C ASN A 4 -3.86 -2.34 14.45
N ASN A 5 -4.91 -1.60 14.10
CA ASN A 5 -5.49 -0.58 14.97
C ASN A 5 -6.46 -1.25 15.96
N TYR A 6 -6.29 -1.00 17.26
CA TYR A 6 -7.16 -1.58 18.28
C TYR A 6 -8.29 -0.64 18.70
N LYS A 7 -9.52 -1.15 18.67
CA LYS A 7 -10.70 -0.46 19.20
C LYS A 7 -11.53 -1.43 20.04
N GLY A 8 -11.37 -1.36 21.36
CA GLY A 8 -12.05 -2.21 22.34
C GLY A 8 -11.79 -1.73 23.77
N PRO A 9 -12.14 -2.52 24.80
CA PRO A 9 -11.90 -2.20 26.20
C PRO A 9 -10.42 -1.93 26.52
N THR A 10 -10.13 -1.13 27.54
CA THR A 10 -8.76 -0.88 28.01
C THR A 10 -8.24 -1.99 28.94
N GLU A 11 -8.55 -3.25 28.60
CA GLU A 11 -8.10 -4.46 29.29
C GLU A 11 -7.07 -5.19 28.41
N ASP A 12 -6.27 -6.07 29.01
CA ASP A 12 -5.40 -6.98 28.26
C ASP A 12 -6.20 -7.82 27.26
N PHE A 13 -5.70 -7.92 26.03
CA PHE A 13 -6.30 -8.74 24.97
C PHE A 13 -5.23 -9.57 24.25
N ALA A 14 -5.66 -10.55 23.46
CA ALA A 14 -4.77 -11.36 22.65
C ALA A 14 -5.21 -11.37 21.19
N MET A 15 -4.24 -11.18 20.29
CA MET A 15 -4.40 -11.40 18.86
C MET A 15 -4.14 -12.88 18.56
N VAL A 16 -5.06 -13.54 17.85
CA VAL A 16 -4.93 -14.94 17.43
C VAL A 16 -4.77 -14.98 15.91
N VAL A 17 -3.63 -15.45 15.43
CA VAL A 17 -3.28 -15.51 14.01
C VAL A 17 -3.04 -16.97 13.61
N PRO A 18 -3.80 -17.53 12.64
CA PRO A 18 -3.50 -18.83 12.06
C PRO A 18 -2.19 -18.75 11.27
N VAL A 19 -1.30 -19.74 11.47
CA VAL A 19 -0.03 -19.85 10.72
C VAL A 19 0.18 -21.31 10.29
N PRO A 20 0.72 -21.58 9.08
CA PRO A 20 0.81 -22.95 8.56
C PRO A 20 1.83 -23.81 9.33
N VAL A 21 2.85 -23.18 9.92
CA VAL A 21 3.94 -23.81 10.64
C VAL A 21 4.04 -23.30 12.08
N VAL A 22 4.83 -23.99 12.90
CA VAL A 22 5.25 -23.49 14.20
C VAL A 22 6.34 -22.44 13.98
N LEU A 23 6.10 -21.20 14.42
CA LEU A 23 7.11 -20.13 14.35
C LEU A 23 8.15 -20.29 15.47
N GLN A 24 9.40 -19.98 15.18
CA GLN A 24 10.48 -19.92 16.17
C GLN A 24 10.68 -18.49 16.69
N LYS A 25 11.27 -18.34 17.88
CA LYS A 25 11.54 -17.03 18.50
C LYS A 25 12.32 -16.07 17.58
N ALA A 26 13.29 -16.57 16.81
CA ALA A 26 14.12 -15.75 15.93
C ALA A 26 13.35 -15.16 14.74
N GLN A 27 12.24 -15.78 14.33
CA GLN A 27 11.41 -15.37 13.20
C GLN A 27 10.44 -14.25 13.56
N VAL A 28 10.15 -14.04 14.85
CA VAL A 28 9.13 -13.09 15.32
C VAL A 28 9.79 -11.84 15.89
N LYS A 29 9.51 -10.69 15.26
CA LYS A 29 10.10 -9.39 15.57
C LYS A 29 9.00 -8.31 15.56
N THR A 30 9.14 -7.25 16.35
CA THR A 30 8.40 -6.00 16.12
C THR A 30 9.18 -5.13 15.13
N LEU A 31 8.47 -4.33 14.35
CA LEU A 31 9.05 -3.32 13.47
C LEU A 31 8.80 -1.90 14.01
N PRO A 32 9.64 -0.92 13.65
CA PRO A 32 9.29 0.49 13.72
C PRO A 32 7.98 0.78 12.96
N ALA A 33 7.18 1.74 13.44
CA ALA A 33 5.90 2.10 12.81
C ALA A 33 6.08 2.93 11.53
N ASP A 34 7.13 3.75 11.48
CA ASP A 34 7.46 4.65 10.36
C ASP A 34 7.72 3.92 9.03
N VAL A 35 8.11 2.64 9.06
CA VAL A 35 8.21 1.82 7.84
C VAL A 35 6.84 1.57 7.20
N PHE A 36 5.76 1.48 7.99
CA PHE A 36 4.39 1.39 7.51
C PHE A 36 3.84 2.76 7.10
N ASP A 37 4.18 3.82 7.83
CA ASP A 37 3.81 5.19 7.42
C ASP A 37 4.45 5.56 6.07
N LYS A 38 5.71 5.17 5.86
CA LYS A 38 6.44 5.38 4.61
C LYS A 38 5.86 4.57 3.44
N ILE A 39 5.52 3.29 3.64
CA ILE A 39 4.93 2.49 2.56
C ILE A 39 3.50 2.94 2.24
N ASP A 40 2.72 3.36 3.24
CA ASP A 40 1.41 3.99 3.04
C ASP A 40 1.56 5.29 2.25
N ALA A 41 2.38 6.24 2.71
CA ALA A 41 2.61 7.51 2.03
C ALA A 41 3.15 7.36 0.59
N LEU A 42 4.09 6.42 0.36
CA LEU A 42 4.65 6.18 -0.97
C LEU A 42 3.60 5.66 -1.96
N SER A 43 2.78 4.70 -1.53
CA SER A 43 1.80 4.02 -2.39
C SER A 43 0.39 4.61 -2.32
N ALA A 44 0.17 5.61 -1.47
CA ALA A 44 -1.11 6.28 -1.32
C ALA A 44 -1.55 6.95 -2.63
N PRO A 45 -2.87 7.04 -2.87
CA PRO A 45 -3.42 7.78 -4.00
C PRO A 45 -2.98 9.24 -3.96
N ARG A 46 -2.71 9.82 -5.12
CA ARG A 46 -2.02 11.11 -5.26
C ARG A 46 -2.91 12.16 -5.91
N LEU A 47 -3.00 13.33 -5.28
CA LEU A 47 -3.57 14.55 -5.85
C LEU A 47 -2.42 15.43 -6.37
N VAL A 48 -2.49 15.76 -7.65
CA VAL A 48 -1.54 16.63 -8.33
C VAL A 48 -2.24 17.87 -8.86
N GLU A 49 -1.52 18.98 -8.89
CA GLU A 49 -2.01 20.25 -9.39
C GLU A 49 -1.16 20.71 -10.58
N TYR A 50 -1.82 21.20 -11.61
CA TYR A 50 -1.16 21.81 -12.76
C TYR A 50 -1.83 23.12 -13.13
N TRP A 51 -1.00 24.06 -13.59
CA TRP A 51 -1.42 25.33 -14.14
C TRP A 51 -1.19 25.34 -15.64
N GLU A 52 -2.19 25.77 -16.39
CA GLU A 52 -2.07 25.99 -17.82
C GLU A 52 -1.11 27.17 -18.03
N ARG A 53 -0.08 26.97 -18.84
CA ARG A 53 0.86 28.05 -19.19
C ARG A 53 0.14 29.09 -20.04
N ASP A 54 0.67 30.31 -20.04
CA ASP A 54 0.32 31.33 -21.03
C ASP A 54 0.37 30.69 -22.43
N PRO A 55 -0.78 30.59 -23.14
CA PRO A 55 -0.86 29.88 -24.40
C PRO A 55 -0.10 30.60 -25.54
N CYS A 56 0.41 31.81 -25.29
CA CYS A 56 1.24 32.57 -26.21
C CYS A 56 2.75 32.41 -25.95
N GLN A 57 3.18 31.69 -24.91
CA GLN A 57 4.60 31.46 -24.66
C GLN A 57 5.21 30.38 -25.59
N PRO A 58 6.44 30.57 -26.09
CA PRO A 58 7.13 29.56 -26.87
C PRO A 58 7.50 28.31 -26.03
N PRO A 59 7.66 27.13 -26.66
CA PRO A 59 8.11 25.92 -25.98
C PRO A 59 9.51 26.09 -25.36
N MET A 60 9.72 25.57 -24.15
CA MET A 60 11.05 25.59 -23.52
C MET A 60 11.97 24.52 -24.13
N PRO A 61 13.26 24.82 -24.39
CA PRO A 61 14.19 23.88 -25.00
C PRO A 61 14.63 22.78 -24.01
N GLN A 62 14.60 21.52 -24.47
CA GLN A 62 15.08 20.36 -23.70
C GLN A 62 16.61 20.35 -23.54
N LYS A 63 17.10 19.94 -22.37
CA LYS A 63 18.49 19.50 -22.17
C LYS A 63 18.53 18.01 -21.88
N SER A 64 19.21 17.24 -22.71
CA SER A 64 19.46 15.81 -22.52
C SER A 64 20.85 15.57 -21.89
N MET A 65 20.96 14.52 -21.08
CA MET A 65 22.21 14.09 -20.44
C MET A 65 22.40 12.59 -20.68
N ALA A 66 23.59 12.18 -21.12
CA ALA A 66 23.94 10.79 -21.42
C ALA A 66 25.23 10.38 -20.71
N VAL A 67 25.37 9.10 -20.34
CA VAL A 67 26.56 8.56 -19.65
C VAL A 67 26.95 7.19 -20.25
N PRO A 68 28.23 6.93 -20.58
CA PRO A 68 28.69 5.63 -21.08
C PRO A 68 29.11 4.67 -19.93
N GLY A 69 29.05 3.35 -20.17
CA GLY A 69 29.33 2.30 -19.16
C GLY A 69 30.66 1.55 -19.30
N MET A 70 31.01 0.74 -18.30
CA MET A 70 32.24 -0.09 -18.24
C MET A 70 32.02 -1.41 -17.48
N VAL A 71 32.97 -2.37 -17.58
CA VAL A 71 32.78 -3.82 -17.26
C VAL A 71 33.95 -4.40 -16.45
N LEU A 72 33.70 -5.29 -15.45
CA LEU A 72 34.47 -6.53 -15.10
C LEU A 72 33.83 -7.25 -13.87
N ARG A 73 33.47 -8.56 -13.92
CA ARG A 73 34.19 -9.83 -13.54
C ARG A 73 34.43 -10.10 -12.03
N SER A 74 34.30 -11.38 -11.60
CA SER A 74 34.15 -11.83 -10.20
C SER A 74 34.69 -13.27 -9.94
N ALA A 75 34.96 -13.62 -8.65
CA ALA A 75 35.21 -14.95 -8.03
C ALA A 75 35.30 -14.82 -6.47
N GLY A 76 35.21 -15.85 -5.59
CA GLY A 76 34.77 -17.26 -5.73
C GLY A 76 35.25 -18.24 -4.61
N GLY A 77 34.37 -18.70 -3.70
CA GLY A 77 34.57 -19.81 -2.72
C GLY A 77 35.01 -19.44 -1.28
N GLY A 78 34.69 -20.17 -0.19
CA GLY A 78 33.80 -21.33 0.06
C GLY A 78 33.91 -21.97 1.48
N GLY A 79 32.87 -22.71 1.96
CA GLY A 79 32.83 -23.59 3.18
C GLY A 79 32.56 -22.93 4.56
N MET A 80 31.99 -23.55 5.62
CA MET A 80 31.32 -24.86 5.89
C MET A 80 30.43 -24.73 7.19
N ALA A 81 29.57 -25.71 7.54
CA ALA A 81 28.46 -25.60 8.54
C ALA A 81 28.55 -26.49 9.81
N ASP A 82 27.68 -26.24 10.83
CA ASP A 82 26.74 -27.18 11.55
C ASP A 82 25.98 -26.39 12.68
N LYS A 83 24.63 -26.45 12.85
CA LYS A 83 23.77 -27.38 13.66
C LYS A 83 23.93 -27.34 15.20
N ASP A 84 22.95 -27.71 16.04
CA ASP A 84 21.47 -27.85 15.98
C ASP A 84 21.01 -28.28 17.40
N PHE A 85 19.91 -27.74 17.97
CA PHE A 85 19.44 -28.13 19.31
C PHE A 85 17.90 -28.00 19.47
N GLY A 86 17.23 -29.14 19.68
CA GLY A 86 15.76 -29.26 19.72
C GLY A 86 15.06 -28.94 21.05
N VAL A 87 13.74 -28.80 20.99
CA VAL A 87 12.88 -28.21 22.04
C VAL A 87 11.57 -29.01 22.22
N LYS A 88 10.88 -28.84 23.35
CA LYS A 88 9.44 -29.12 23.49
C LYS A 88 8.80 -28.09 24.44
N VAL A 89 7.56 -27.68 24.15
CA VAL A 89 7.05 -26.30 24.32
C VAL A 89 7.71 -25.41 23.27
N GLU A 90 7.06 -25.28 22.11
CA GLU A 90 7.65 -24.69 20.90
C GLU A 90 8.30 -23.33 21.16
N ALA A 91 7.53 -22.36 21.69
CA ALA A 91 8.09 -21.14 22.27
C ALA A 91 7.05 -20.38 23.14
N ARG A 92 7.54 -19.75 24.23
CA ARG A 92 6.91 -18.60 24.89
C ARG A 92 7.97 -17.53 25.12
N PHE A 93 7.74 -16.31 24.67
CA PHE A 93 8.71 -15.21 24.76
C PHE A 93 8.00 -13.86 24.58
N SER A 94 8.66 -12.77 24.98
CA SER A 94 8.15 -11.41 24.79
C SER A 94 8.95 -10.66 23.72
N VAL A 95 8.27 -9.83 22.93
CA VAL A 95 8.85 -8.92 21.92
C VAL A 95 8.03 -7.63 21.93
N GLY A 96 8.65 -6.49 22.24
CA GLY A 96 7.93 -5.22 22.42
C GLY A 96 6.87 -5.31 23.53
N GLU A 97 5.67 -4.83 23.23
CA GLU A 97 4.45 -4.92 24.04
C GLU A 97 3.78 -6.32 24.03
N TYR A 98 4.30 -7.26 23.24
CA TYR A 98 3.67 -8.56 23.03
C TYR A 98 4.31 -9.68 23.86
N THR A 99 3.48 -10.50 24.50
CA THR A 99 3.85 -11.82 25.00
C THR A 99 3.31 -12.89 24.05
N ILE A 100 4.22 -13.55 23.34
CA ILE A 100 3.93 -14.56 22.34
C ILE A 100 3.81 -15.94 23.00
N VAL A 101 2.73 -16.64 22.67
CA VAL A 101 2.52 -18.06 22.96
C VAL A 101 2.14 -18.76 21.66
N ILE A 102 2.89 -19.80 21.30
CA ILE A 102 2.63 -20.56 20.06
C ILE A 102 2.03 -21.90 20.45
N LEU A 103 0.83 -22.15 19.94
CA LEU A 103 0.03 -23.31 20.31
C LEU A 103 -0.10 -24.29 19.13
N SER A 104 0.49 -25.47 19.29
CA SER A 104 0.25 -26.60 18.39
C SER A 104 -1.12 -27.22 18.72
N ALA A 105 -2.15 -26.85 17.99
CA ALA A 105 -3.43 -27.54 18.06
C ALA A 105 -3.27 -28.97 17.49
N LYS A 106 -3.31 -29.98 18.36
CA LYS A 106 -3.66 -31.36 17.95
C LYS A 106 -5.19 -31.56 17.95
N GLU A 107 -5.93 -30.73 18.67
CA GLU A 107 -7.39 -30.76 18.76
C GLU A 107 -7.94 -29.33 18.90
N ALA A 108 -9.07 -29.03 18.26
CA ALA A 108 -9.80 -27.76 18.35
C ALA A 108 -10.05 -27.32 19.80
N THR A 109 -10.45 -28.30 20.60
CA THR A 109 -10.76 -28.19 22.02
C THR A 109 -9.56 -27.74 22.85
N GLY A 110 -8.33 -27.90 22.37
CA GLY A 110 -7.11 -27.47 23.07
C GLY A 110 -6.96 -25.95 23.13
N LEU A 111 -7.25 -25.26 22.02
CA LEU A 111 -7.16 -23.79 21.96
C LEU A 111 -8.26 -23.11 22.78
N ASP A 112 -9.51 -23.54 22.62
CA ASP A 112 -10.63 -23.01 23.40
C ASP A 112 -10.44 -23.25 24.92
N ARG A 113 -10.06 -24.48 25.33
CA ARG A 113 -9.73 -24.77 26.73
C ARG A 113 -8.57 -23.93 27.23
N TRP A 114 -7.50 -23.73 26.45
CA TRP A 114 -6.37 -22.89 26.85
C TRP A 114 -6.79 -21.42 27.00
N LEU A 115 -7.55 -20.88 26.04
CA LEU A 115 -8.04 -19.51 26.10
C LEU A 115 -8.95 -19.28 27.32
N ARG A 116 -9.89 -20.19 27.60
CA ARG A 116 -10.75 -20.11 28.80
C ARG A 116 -9.97 -20.28 30.09
N ALA A 117 -8.99 -21.19 30.14
CA ALA A 117 -8.13 -21.39 31.30
C ALA A 117 -7.22 -20.17 31.59
N ASN A 118 -6.86 -19.41 30.56
CA ASN A 118 -6.17 -18.12 30.67
C ASN A 118 -7.15 -16.93 30.73
N GLN A 119 -8.43 -17.17 31.07
CA GLN A 119 -9.47 -16.17 31.33
C GLN A 119 -9.82 -15.24 30.15
N TYR A 120 -9.48 -15.60 28.91
CA TYR A 120 -9.85 -14.81 27.74
C TYR A 120 -11.36 -14.89 27.46
N LYS A 121 -11.97 -13.73 27.18
CA LYS A 121 -13.35 -13.62 26.69
C LYS A 121 -13.39 -14.04 25.21
N ILE A 122 -13.84 -15.27 24.93
CA ILE A 122 -13.94 -15.81 23.57
C ILE A 122 -15.27 -15.35 22.93
N PRO A 123 -15.26 -14.75 21.71
CA PRO A 123 -16.49 -14.39 20.99
C PRO A 123 -17.38 -15.59 20.66
N ALA A 124 -18.70 -15.39 20.61
CA ALA A 124 -19.62 -16.41 20.14
C ALA A 124 -19.32 -16.78 18.66
N GLY A 125 -19.33 -18.08 18.34
CA GLY A 125 -19.01 -18.60 17.01
C GLY A 125 -17.51 -18.69 16.69
N ALA A 126 -16.62 -18.43 17.67
CA ALA A 126 -15.17 -18.59 17.47
C ALA A 126 -14.78 -20.05 17.16
N ASP A 127 -15.46 -21.02 17.74
CA ASP A 127 -15.33 -22.45 17.45
C ASP A 127 -15.59 -22.76 15.97
N ALA A 128 -16.72 -22.28 15.41
CA ALA A 128 -17.06 -22.46 14.01
C ALA A 128 -16.09 -21.75 13.05
N ALA A 129 -15.57 -20.57 13.44
CA ALA A 129 -14.59 -19.83 12.65
C ALA A 129 -13.17 -20.39 12.74
N LEU A 130 -12.81 -21.05 13.85
CA LEU A 130 -11.52 -21.73 14.02
C LEU A 130 -11.49 -23.11 13.34
N ALA A 131 -12.63 -23.80 13.26
CA ALA A 131 -12.70 -25.19 12.77
C ALA A 131 -12.02 -25.45 11.41
N PRO A 132 -12.14 -24.59 10.37
CA PRO A 132 -11.45 -24.80 9.09
C PRO A 132 -9.93 -24.81 9.23
N TYR A 133 -9.36 -23.86 9.98
CA TYR A 133 -7.92 -23.79 10.23
C TYR A 133 -7.39 -25.03 10.97
N ILE A 134 -8.21 -25.61 11.85
CA ILE A 134 -7.86 -26.84 12.58
C ILE A 134 -7.95 -28.07 11.67
N GLN A 135 -8.95 -28.14 10.78
CA GLN A 135 -9.08 -29.20 9.77
C GLN A 135 -7.91 -29.17 8.78
N GLU A 136 -7.44 -27.98 8.40
CA GLU A 136 -6.21 -27.76 7.61
C GLU A 136 -4.91 -27.99 8.41
N GLY A 137 -5.00 -28.28 9.70
CA GLY A 137 -3.85 -28.54 10.56
C GLY A 137 -2.98 -27.31 10.89
N MET A 138 -3.47 -26.08 10.68
CA MET A 138 -2.75 -24.85 11.01
C MET A 138 -2.46 -24.74 12.53
N LYS A 139 -1.47 -23.92 12.86
CA LYS A 139 -1.08 -23.59 14.25
C LYS A 139 -1.60 -22.20 14.60
N PHE A 140 -1.67 -21.90 15.89
CA PHE A 140 -2.17 -20.62 16.38
C PHE A 140 -1.06 -19.85 17.08
N PHE A 141 -0.69 -18.72 16.46
CA PHE A 141 0.17 -17.71 17.05
C PHE A 141 -0.71 -16.79 17.89
N VAL A 142 -0.51 -16.82 19.21
CA VAL A 142 -1.25 -15.98 20.16
C VAL A 142 -0.32 -14.90 20.68
N ALA A 143 -0.57 -13.65 20.32
CA ALA A 143 0.15 -12.48 20.81
C ALA A 143 -0.71 -11.76 21.85
N LYS A 144 -0.44 -11.99 23.14
CA LYS A 144 -1.05 -11.21 24.22
C LYS A 144 -0.44 -9.81 24.22
N VAL A 145 -1.27 -8.77 24.15
CA VAL A 145 -0.87 -7.36 24.29
C VAL A 145 -0.87 -6.98 25.76
N ASP A 146 0.20 -6.32 26.19
CA ASP A 146 0.36 -5.71 27.50
C ASP A 146 -0.05 -4.23 27.45
N ILE A 147 -1.22 -3.90 28.01
CA ILE A 147 -1.82 -2.57 27.88
C ILE A 147 -1.04 -1.46 28.59
N GLU A 148 -0.11 -1.80 29.48
CA GLU A 148 0.77 -0.83 30.14
C GLU A 148 1.96 -0.41 29.26
N LYS A 149 2.26 -1.18 28.20
CA LYS A 149 3.38 -0.96 27.28
C LYS A 149 2.99 -0.35 25.93
N VAL A 150 1.71 -0.29 25.59
CA VAL A 150 1.25 0.25 24.31
C VAL A 150 1.40 1.77 24.24
N LYS A 151 1.59 2.30 23.03
CA LYS A 151 1.50 3.73 22.77
C LYS A 151 0.04 4.13 22.54
N ARG A 152 -0.24 5.43 22.67
CA ARG A 152 -1.52 6.03 22.28
C ARG A 152 -1.30 7.20 21.34
N ASP A 153 -2.22 7.37 20.38
CA ASP A 153 -2.26 8.55 19.51
C ASP A 153 -2.88 9.77 20.22
N ALA A 154 -2.99 10.90 19.51
CA ALA A 154 -3.55 12.13 20.04
C ALA A 154 -5.05 11.99 20.40
N GLU A 155 -5.74 11.07 19.75
CA GLU A 155 -7.13 10.69 19.95
C GLU A 155 -7.31 9.68 21.11
N GLY A 156 -6.21 9.19 21.71
CA GLY A 156 -6.20 8.24 22.83
C GLY A 156 -6.34 6.77 22.42
N THR A 157 -6.40 6.47 21.12
CA THR A 157 -6.47 5.13 20.54
C THR A 157 -5.18 4.36 20.81
N VAL A 158 -5.29 3.06 21.04
CA VAL A 158 -4.13 2.18 21.25
C VAL A 158 -3.41 1.95 19.91
N VAL A 159 -2.14 2.35 19.85
CA VAL A 159 -1.24 2.14 18.72
C VAL A 159 -0.27 1.02 19.07
N LEU A 160 -0.29 -0.05 18.29
CA LEU A 160 0.57 -1.21 18.45
C LEU A 160 1.74 -1.18 17.46
N SER A 161 2.91 -1.64 17.89
CA SER A 161 4.09 -1.81 17.05
C SER A 161 3.82 -2.92 16.00
N PRO A 162 4.07 -2.70 14.70
CA PRO A 162 3.79 -3.72 13.70
C PRO A 162 4.53 -5.04 13.97
N LEU A 163 3.80 -6.15 13.95
CA LEU A 163 4.36 -7.48 14.12
C LEU A 163 4.87 -8.03 12.79
N ARG A 164 6.08 -8.55 12.80
CA ARG A 164 6.67 -9.30 11.71
C ARG A 164 6.95 -10.73 12.14
N PHE A 165 6.57 -11.66 11.27
CA PHE A 165 6.99 -13.05 11.29
C PHE A 165 7.28 -13.51 9.87
N ASP A 166 8.21 -14.43 9.73
CA ASP A 166 8.53 -15.15 8.50
C ASP A 166 8.26 -16.66 8.67
N PHE A 167 7.95 -17.32 7.56
CA PHE A 167 7.83 -18.76 7.44
C PHE A 167 7.83 -19.16 5.97
N GLU A 168 8.12 -20.43 5.68
CA GLU A 168 7.95 -21.01 4.36
C GLU A 168 6.54 -21.63 4.23
N SER A 169 5.92 -21.45 3.06
CA SER A 169 4.61 -22.00 2.72
C SER A 169 4.48 -22.11 1.21
N PRO A 170 3.82 -23.15 0.66
CA PRO A 170 3.53 -23.22 -0.78
C PRO A 170 2.54 -22.14 -1.22
N ASP A 171 1.66 -21.68 -0.33
CA ASP A 171 0.58 -20.74 -0.62
C ASP A 171 0.80 -19.39 0.08
N LEU A 172 0.73 -18.29 -0.68
CA LEU A 172 0.66 -16.96 -0.10
C LEU A 172 -0.79 -16.65 0.30
N ARG A 173 -1.13 -16.87 1.57
CA ARG A 173 -2.48 -16.66 2.12
C ARG A 173 -2.46 -15.70 3.31
N LEU A 174 -3.40 -14.76 3.37
CA LEU A 174 -3.65 -13.91 4.54
C LEU A 174 -4.93 -14.37 5.27
N PRO A 175 -4.80 -14.97 6.47
CA PRO A 175 -5.96 -15.39 7.25
C PRO A 175 -6.64 -14.20 7.91
N VAL A 176 -7.84 -13.86 7.44
CA VAL A 176 -8.62 -12.67 7.86
C VAL A 176 -9.95 -13.03 8.51
N ARG A 177 -10.45 -14.27 8.35
CA ARG A 177 -11.79 -14.66 8.81
C ARG A 177 -11.95 -14.58 10.33
N LEU A 178 -10.90 -14.82 11.11
CA LEU A 178 -10.95 -14.64 12.57
C LEU A 178 -11.17 -13.18 12.99
N GLY A 179 -10.70 -12.21 12.19
CA GLY A 179 -10.92 -10.78 12.45
C GLY A 179 -12.42 -10.41 12.43
N LEU A 180 -13.20 -11.06 11.56
CA LEU A 180 -14.64 -10.85 11.42
C LEU A 180 -15.44 -11.17 12.70
N LEU A 181 -14.92 -12.01 13.60
CA LEU A 181 -15.58 -12.30 14.88
C LEU A 181 -15.68 -11.05 15.77
N ASN A 182 -14.66 -10.20 15.72
CA ASN A 182 -14.52 -8.99 16.54
C ASN A 182 -14.90 -7.71 15.78
N ALA A 183 -15.33 -7.84 14.51
CA ALA A 183 -15.66 -6.73 13.64
C ALA A 183 -17.00 -6.08 14.03
N ASN A 184 -16.96 -4.83 14.48
CA ASN A 184 -18.16 -4.01 14.69
C ASN A 184 -18.60 -3.33 13.38
N GLY A 185 -19.01 -4.13 12.41
CA GLY A 185 -19.38 -3.69 11.05
C GLY A 185 -18.27 -3.89 10.01
N LYS A 186 -18.28 -3.06 8.96
CA LYS A 186 -17.28 -3.13 7.86
C LYS A 186 -15.91 -2.65 8.32
N GLN A 187 -14.86 -3.38 7.94
CA GLN A 187 -13.46 -3.08 8.24
C GLN A 187 -12.69 -2.82 6.95
N ASP A 188 -11.77 -1.86 6.95
CA ASP A 188 -10.81 -1.66 5.86
C ASP A 188 -9.57 -2.53 6.07
N LEU A 189 -9.08 -3.15 5.01
CA LEU A 189 -7.85 -3.93 4.96
C LEU A 189 -7.01 -3.43 3.79
N ILE A 190 -5.81 -2.96 4.09
CA ILE A 190 -4.80 -2.57 3.09
C ILE A 190 -3.67 -3.60 3.16
N VAL A 191 -3.37 -4.22 2.03
CA VAL A 191 -2.33 -5.23 1.85
C VAL A 191 -1.24 -4.66 0.95
N TYR A 192 0.00 -4.73 1.43
CA TYR A 192 1.19 -4.41 0.64
C TYR A 192 1.92 -5.69 0.28
N THR A 193 2.23 -5.89 -1.00
CA THR A 193 3.13 -6.96 -1.45
C THR A 193 4.39 -6.35 -2.04
N LEU A 194 5.53 -6.93 -1.69
CA LEU A 194 6.84 -6.64 -2.29
C LEU A 194 7.36 -7.93 -2.92
N HIS A 195 7.60 -7.91 -4.23
CA HIS A 195 8.16 -9.04 -4.97
C HIS A 195 9.22 -8.58 -5.98
N PRO A 196 10.29 -9.35 -6.26
CA PRO A 196 11.40 -8.87 -7.11
C PRO A 196 11.04 -8.43 -8.53
N SER A 197 9.90 -8.87 -9.09
CA SER A 197 9.55 -8.66 -10.51
C SER A 197 8.07 -8.42 -10.83
N SER A 198 7.15 -8.75 -9.93
CA SER A 198 5.74 -9.00 -10.29
C SER A 198 4.80 -8.27 -9.35
N ARG A 199 3.70 -7.75 -9.88
CA ARG A 199 2.59 -7.34 -9.01
C ARG A 199 1.83 -8.56 -8.54
N PHE A 200 1.03 -8.39 -7.50
CA PHE A 200 0.13 -9.43 -7.01
C PHE A 200 -1.33 -8.99 -7.11
N GLU A 201 -2.21 -9.97 -7.13
CA GLU A 201 -3.65 -9.82 -7.02
C GLU A 201 -4.19 -11.03 -6.26
N VAL A 202 -5.46 -11.02 -5.84
CA VAL A 202 -6.04 -12.19 -5.18
C VAL A 202 -6.60 -13.20 -6.18
N ALA A 203 -6.51 -14.48 -5.85
CA ALA A 203 -6.97 -15.58 -6.71
C ALA A 203 -8.47 -15.87 -6.56
N ASN A 204 -9.06 -15.61 -5.39
CA ASN A 204 -10.41 -16.05 -5.02
C ASN A 204 -11.46 -14.92 -4.84
N TYR A 205 -11.12 -13.67 -5.15
CA TYR A 205 -12.06 -12.54 -5.17
C TYR A 205 -11.91 -11.71 -6.45
N PRO A 206 -12.92 -10.91 -6.85
CA PRO A 206 -12.79 -9.98 -7.97
C PRO A 206 -11.67 -8.97 -7.72
N ASN A 207 -10.80 -8.76 -8.70
CA ASN A 207 -9.79 -7.70 -8.67
C ASN A 207 -10.23 -6.55 -9.57
N VAL A 208 -10.19 -5.34 -9.06
CA VAL A 208 -10.46 -4.11 -9.83
C VAL A 208 -9.35 -3.10 -9.58
N PHE A 209 -9.21 -2.11 -10.46
CA PHE A 209 -8.31 -0.98 -10.23
C PHE A 209 -9.11 0.22 -9.73
N ILE A 210 -8.52 1.03 -8.84
CA ILE A 210 -9.12 2.34 -8.55
C ILE A 210 -9.07 3.21 -9.82
N PRO A 211 -10.14 3.93 -10.18
CA PRO A 211 -10.11 4.86 -11.30
C PRO A 211 -9.04 5.93 -11.12
N THR A 212 -8.31 6.23 -12.19
CA THR A 212 -7.11 7.07 -12.20
C THR A 212 -7.07 8.05 -13.37
N ASN A 213 -6.13 9.00 -13.38
CA ASN A 213 -6.05 10.13 -14.34
C ASN A 213 -7.35 10.97 -14.39
N ILE A 214 -8.02 11.13 -13.25
CA ILE A 214 -9.29 11.85 -13.14
C ILE A 214 -9.07 13.30 -12.73
N GLU A 215 -9.62 14.22 -13.51
CA GLU A 215 -9.72 15.64 -13.18
C GLU A 215 -10.84 15.89 -12.16
N VAL A 216 -10.56 16.73 -11.17
CA VAL A 216 -11.47 17.10 -10.07
C VAL A 216 -11.54 18.62 -9.87
N LEU A 217 -12.53 19.10 -9.12
CA LEU A 217 -12.61 20.50 -8.69
C LEU A 217 -11.57 20.85 -7.62
N ASP A 218 -11.20 22.12 -7.55
CA ASP A 218 -10.22 22.67 -6.59
C ASP A 218 -10.58 22.37 -5.12
N GLU A 219 -11.87 22.35 -4.79
CA GLU A 219 -12.40 22.02 -3.45
C GLU A 219 -12.13 20.57 -2.97
N VAL A 220 -11.49 19.74 -3.81
CA VAL A 220 -10.93 18.44 -3.42
C VAL A 220 -9.59 18.60 -2.70
N ARG A 221 -8.83 19.69 -2.89
CA ARG A 221 -7.54 19.95 -2.20
C ARG A 221 -7.66 19.74 -0.68
N GLU A 222 -8.63 20.42 -0.07
CA GLU A 222 -8.86 20.41 1.39
C GLU A 222 -9.57 19.14 1.90
N ARG A 223 -10.09 18.29 1.01
CA ARG A 223 -10.94 17.14 1.37
C ARG A 223 -10.55 15.86 0.61
N PHE A 224 -9.29 15.76 0.21
CA PHE A 224 -8.84 14.71 -0.72
C PHE A 224 -9.11 13.29 -0.18
N GLY A 225 -8.91 13.03 1.12
CA GLY A 225 -9.26 11.76 1.74
C GLY A 225 -10.77 11.43 1.72
N SER A 226 -11.64 12.42 1.92
CA SER A 226 -13.09 12.23 1.80
C SER A 226 -13.51 11.96 0.35
N PHE A 227 -12.92 12.67 -0.62
CA PHE A 227 -13.14 12.41 -2.04
C PHE A 227 -12.72 10.98 -2.40
N TYR A 228 -11.53 10.57 -1.97
CA TYR A 228 -10.98 9.26 -2.28
C TYR A 228 -11.83 8.13 -1.68
N THR A 229 -12.18 8.23 -0.39
CA THR A 229 -13.01 7.22 0.28
C THR A 229 -14.39 7.08 -0.37
N ALA A 230 -15.01 8.18 -0.82
CA ALA A 230 -16.26 8.14 -1.57
C ALA A 230 -16.12 7.47 -2.95
N LEU A 231 -15.04 7.75 -3.70
CA LEU A 231 -14.76 7.09 -4.98
C LEU A 231 -14.53 5.59 -4.78
N PHE A 232 -13.72 5.21 -3.79
CA PHE A 232 -13.45 3.84 -3.41
C PHE A 232 -14.73 3.08 -3.00
N ASP A 233 -15.59 3.68 -2.19
CA ASP A 233 -16.90 3.08 -1.85
C ASP A 233 -17.75 2.86 -3.11
N LYS A 234 -17.74 3.80 -4.07
CA LYS A 234 -18.45 3.62 -5.34
C LYS A 234 -17.86 2.47 -6.17
N THR A 235 -16.53 2.37 -6.28
CA THR A 235 -15.84 1.25 -6.96
C THR A 235 -16.17 -0.10 -6.31
N LEU A 236 -16.23 -0.18 -4.97
CA LEU A 236 -16.67 -1.38 -4.26
C LEU A 236 -18.15 -1.68 -4.49
N THR A 237 -19.05 -0.68 -4.43
CA THR A 237 -20.49 -0.87 -4.67
C THR A 237 -20.78 -1.42 -6.07
N LEU A 238 -20.04 -0.98 -7.08
CA LEU A 238 -20.12 -1.51 -8.45
C LEU A 238 -19.61 -2.97 -8.59
N SER A 239 -19.00 -3.50 -7.52
CA SER A 239 -18.43 -4.85 -7.43
C SER A 239 -19.04 -5.66 -6.27
N ASP A 240 -20.31 -5.40 -5.94
CA ASP A 240 -21.09 -6.01 -4.85
C ASP A 240 -20.44 -5.93 -3.45
N GLY A 241 -19.48 -5.02 -3.26
CA GLY A 241 -18.68 -4.89 -2.03
C GLY A 241 -17.65 -6.01 -1.82
N LYS A 242 -17.39 -6.86 -2.83
CA LYS A 242 -16.54 -8.06 -2.74
C LYS A 242 -15.15 -7.90 -3.37
N ALA A 243 -14.91 -6.83 -4.10
CA ALA A 243 -13.66 -6.65 -4.82
C ALA A 243 -12.47 -6.29 -3.91
N ILE A 244 -11.29 -6.67 -4.36
CA ILE A 244 -10.01 -6.11 -3.92
C ILE A 244 -9.60 -5.04 -4.94
N VAL A 245 -9.42 -3.81 -4.47
CA VAL A 245 -9.07 -2.66 -5.30
C VAL A 245 -7.55 -2.50 -5.30
N THR A 246 -6.92 -2.59 -6.46
CA THR A 246 -5.51 -2.21 -6.62
C THR A 246 -5.41 -0.69 -6.72
N GLU A 247 -4.62 -0.08 -5.85
CA GLU A 247 -4.45 1.38 -5.73
C GLU A 247 -3.07 1.85 -6.24
N TYR A 248 -2.07 0.95 -6.24
CA TYR A 248 -0.70 1.22 -6.68
C TYR A 248 -0.02 -0.07 -7.14
N SER A 249 0.80 0.02 -8.20
CA SER A 249 1.72 -1.03 -8.63
C SER A 249 2.92 -0.41 -9.37
N TRP A 250 4.08 -0.35 -8.72
CA TRP A 250 5.29 0.32 -9.27
C TRP A 250 6.57 -0.32 -8.69
N GLN A 251 7.72 -0.13 -9.32
CA GLN A 251 9.02 -0.44 -8.69
C GLN A 251 9.22 0.42 -7.44
N ALA A 252 9.41 -0.18 -6.27
CA ALA A 252 9.48 0.47 -4.96
C ALA A 252 10.60 1.50 -4.81
N GLY A 253 11.66 1.38 -5.62
CA GLY A 253 12.78 2.33 -5.68
C GLY A 253 12.53 3.57 -6.54
N SER A 254 11.35 3.74 -7.14
CA SER A 254 10.97 4.91 -7.94
C SER A 254 9.48 5.25 -7.82
N CYS A 255 9.15 6.48 -8.20
CA CYS A 255 7.78 6.98 -8.34
C CYS A 255 7.78 8.26 -9.17
N ASP A 256 6.64 8.61 -9.77
CA ASP A 256 6.44 9.94 -10.34
C ASP A 256 4.96 10.39 -10.21
N PRO A 257 4.68 11.56 -9.61
CA PRO A 257 5.52 12.29 -8.67
C PRO A 257 5.60 11.57 -7.32
N CYS A 258 6.77 11.60 -6.68
CA CYS A 258 6.95 11.00 -5.35
C CYS A 258 6.41 11.92 -4.22
N PRO A 259 5.45 11.48 -3.41
CA PRO A 259 5.01 12.23 -2.22
C PRO A 259 6.02 12.14 -1.06
N VAL A 260 6.74 11.01 -0.99
CA VAL A 260 7.87 10.75 -0.08
C VAL A 260 9.00 10.09 -0.86
N PRO A 261 10.27 10.11 -0.39
CA PRO A 261 11.36 9.38 -1.04
C PRO A 261 11.03 7.89 -1.22
N PRO A 262 11.38 7.28 -2.38
CA PRO A 262 11.16 5.85 -2.62
C PRO A 262 11.81 4.95 -1.57
N LEU A 263 11.39 3.67 -1.53
CA LEU A 263 12.01 2.68 -0.65
C LEU A 263 13.49 2.49 -1.02
N GLN A 264 14.31 2.45 0.01
CA GLN A 264 15.73 2.18 -0.02
C GLN A 264 15.98 0.75 0.50
N ASP A 265 17.18 0.23 0.31
CA ASP A 265 17.57 -1.11 0.78
C ASP A 265 17.24 -1.33 2.27
N ASN A 266 17.48 -0.35 3.14
CA ASN A 266 17.19 -0.45 4.59
C ASN A 266 15.69 -0.63 4.89
N ASP A 267 14.78 -0.03 4.10
CA ASP A 267 13.34 -0.24 4.24
C ASP A 267 12.99 -1.68 3.84
N LEU A 268 13.55 -2.15 2.71
CA LEU A 268 13.35 -3.51 2.21
C LEU A 268 13.88 -4.56 3.21
N PHE A 269 15.07 -4.35 3.80
CA PHE A 269 15.61 -5.19 4.87
C PHE A 269 14.68 -5.26 6.08
N THR A 270 14.18 -4.11 6.54
CA THR A 270 13.21 -4.03 7.66
C THR A 270 11.93 -4.83 7.35
N LEU A 271 11.42 -4.73 6.12
CA LEU A 271 10.18 -5.36 5.68
C LEU A 271 10.27 -6.87 5.38
N GLY A 272 11.48 -7.44 5.24
CA GLY A 272 11.67 -8.87 4.95
C GLY A 272 12.99 -9.25 4.26
N GLY A 273 13.72 -8.27 3.72
CA GLY A 273 14.92 -8.50 2.93
C GLY A 273 16.08 -9.15 3.67
N ASP A 274 16.17 -9.05 5.00
CA ASP A 274 17.18 -9.73 5.82
C ASP A 274 17.04 -11.26 5.77
N VAL A 275 15.81 -11.76 5.58
CA VAL A 275 15.51 -13.18 5.39
C VAL A 275 15.68 -13.57 3.92
N LEU A 276 15.11 -12.79 2.99
CA LEU A 276 15.07 -13.16 1.56
C LEU A 276 16.39 -12.97 0.81
N ILE A 277 17.22 -12.01 1.22
CA ILE A 277 18.50 -11.66 0.56
C ILE A 277 19.70 -12.24 1.35
N GLY A 278 19.43 -12.79 2.55
CA GLY A 278 20.42 -13.22 3.53
C GLY A 278 21.07 -12.04 4.25
N GLY A 279 21.07 -12.07 5.58
CA GLY A 279 21.57 -10.97 6.45
C GLY A 279 23.04 -10.57 6.27
N SER A 280 23.81 -11.25 5.41
CA SER A 280 25.24 -10.98 5.15
C SER A 280 25.54 -9.69 4.37
N ARG A 281 24.54 -8.86 4.01
CA ARG A 281 24.78 -7.50 3.52
C ARG A 281 24.96 -6.46 4.64
N LEU A 282 24.60 -6.80 5.89
CA LEU A 282 24.93 -6.01 7.07
C LEU A 282 26.40 -6.25 7.47
N SER A 283 27.32 -5.78 6.64
CA SER A 283 28.63 -5.35 7.15
C SER A 283 28.49 -3.92 7.66
N ASP A 284 29.12 -3.58 8.79
CA ASP A 284 29.00 -2.27 9.46
C ASP A 284 29.47 -1.06 8.60
N LYS A 285 29.96 -1.30 7.39
CA LYS A 285 30.24 -0.28 6.38
C LYS A 285 28.99 0.30 5.72
N ALA A 286 27.82 -0.35 5.83
CA ALA A 286 26.56 0.14 5.28
C ALA A 286 26.01 1.40 6.02
N LEU A 287 26.54 1.74 7.20
CA LEU A 287 26.21 2.99 7.91
C LEU A 287 27.03 4.21 7.47
N GLN A 288 28.02 4.05 6.57
CA GLN A 288 28.74 5.20 6.03
C GLN A 288 27.94 5.82 4.86
N PRO A 289 27.66 7.14 4.88
CA PRO A 289 27.05 7.81 3.74
C PRO A 289 28.03 7.79 2.55
N GLN A 290 27.79 6.88 1.62
CA GLN A 290 28.56 6.80 0.38
C GLN A 290 28.45 8.14 -0.39
N PRO A 291 29.54 8.65 -0.99
CA PRO A 291 29.48 9.82 -1.85
C PRO A 291 28.47 9.58 -2.97
N ARG A 292 27.46 10.46 -3.08
CA ARG A 292 26.39 10.33 -4.08
C ARG A 292 26.98 10.35 -5.49
N PRO A 293 26.74 9.34 -6.35
CA PRO A 293 27.03 9.48 -7.77
C PRO A 293 26.07 10.52 -8.36
N SER A 294 26.62 11.61 -8.91
CA SER A 294 25.84 12.69 -9.53
C SER A 294 25.39 12.29 -10.93
N GLY A 295 24.29 11.52 -11.02
CA GLY A 295 23.67 11.13 -12.29
C GLY A 295 22.19 10.70 -12.10
N PRO A 296 21.37 10.74 -13.16
CA PRO A 296 19.97 10.31 -13.08
C PRO A 296 19.88 8.79 -12.82
N PHE A 297 19.15 8.42 -11.78
CA PHE A 297 18.97 7.02 -11.36
C PHE A 297 18.11 6.23 -12.36
N PHE A 298 18.74 5.52 -13.28
CA PHE A 298 18.12 4.44 -14.06
C PHE A 298 18.64 3.08 -13.56
N GLY A 299 17.88 2.46 -12.66
CA GLY A 299 17.89 1.02 -12.36
C GLY A 299 19.24 0.32 -12.13
N SER A 300 19.76 0.38 -10.89
CA SER A 300 20.79 -0.56 -10.41
C SER A 300 20.53 -0.99 -8.96
N GLY A 301 19.37 -1.60 -8.76
CA GLY A 301 18.96 -2.33 -7.57
C GLY A 301 17.92 -3.37 -7.99
N SER A 302 17.69 -4.41 -7.18
CA SER A 302 16.58 -5.33 -7.44
C SER A 302 15.27 -4.52 -7.49
N SER A 303 14.58 -4.51 -8.63
CA SER A 303 13.43 -3.65 -8.87
C SER A 303 12.16 -4.24 -8.26
N TRP A 304 12.16 -4.40 -6.93
CA TRP A 304 11.02 -4.87 -6.16
C TRP A 304 9.76 -4.12 -6.56
N VAL A 305 8.74 -4.81 -7.04
CA VAL A 305 7.43 -4.23 -7.32
C VAL A 305 6.66 -4.16 -6.01
N LEU A 306 6.25 -2.95 -5.64
CA LEU A 306 5.30 -2.69 -4.57
C LEU A 306 3.90 -2.65 -5.15
N THR A 307 3.03 -3.56 -4.70
CA THR A 307 1.58 -3.49 -4.98
C THR A 307 0.83 -3.09 -3.72
N ARG A 308 -0.09 -2.14 -3.83
CA ARG A 308 -1.06 -1.76 -2.79
C ARG A 308 -2.45 -2.24 -3.21
N MET A 309 -3.04 -3.08 -2.37
CA MET A 309 -4.39 -3.59 -2.51
C MET A 309 -5.23 -3.16 -1.30
N HIS A 310 -6.47 -2.74 -1.52
CA HIS A 310 -7.36 -2.26 -0.48
C HIS A 310 -8.77 -2.83 -0.68
N THR A 311 -9.38 -3.32 0.40
CA THR A 311 -10.79 -3.74 0.41
C THR A 311 -11.46 -3.31 1.70
N ARG A 312 -12.79 -3.21 1.67
CA ARG A 312 -13.61 -2.91 2.86
C ARG A 312 -14.70 -3.97 3.00
N TYR A 313 -14.53 -4.85 3.98
CA TYR A 313 -15.20 -6.14 4.05
C TYR A 313 -16.07 -6.32 5.30
N SER A 314 -17.07 -7.19 5.21
CA SER A 314 -17.87 -7.72 6.34
C SER A 314 -18.03 -9.24 6.20
N LYS A 315 -18.75 -9.86 7.13
CA LYS A 315 -19.14 -11.29 7.07
C LYS A 315 -19.94 -11.64 5.80
N ASP A 316 -20.56 -10.65 5.17
CA ASP A 316 -21.42 -10.81 3.99
C ASP A 316 -20.65 -10.69 2.67
N THR A 317 -19.51 -10.00 2.68
CA THR A 317 -18.69 -9.77 1.48
C THR A 317 -17.40 -10.58 1.44
N LEU A 318 -16.91 -11.06 2.59
CA LEU A 318 -15.72 -11.91 2.70
C LEU A 318 -16.04 -13.16 3.54
N SER A 319 -15.93 -14.31 2.89
CA SER A 319 -16.24 -15.65 3.40
C SER A 319 -15.00 -16.53 3.58
N GLU A 320 -13.97 -16.26 2.79
CA GLU A 320 -12.73 -17.03 2.68
C GLU A 320 -11.52 -16.12 2.95
N ASP A 321 -10.37 -16.74 3.24
CA ASP A 321 -9.12 -16.00 3.39
C ASP A 321 -8.59 -15.56 2.03
N LEU A 322 -7.83 -14.47 2.00
CA LEU A 322 -7.28 -13.94 0.75
C LEU A 322 -6.10 -14.79 0.31
N VAL A 323 -6.23 -15.45 -0.84
CA VAL A 323 -5.14 -16.19 -1.50
C VAL A 323 -4.54 -15.27 -2.57
N PHE A 324 -3.23 -15.09 -2.59
CA PHE A 324 -2.55 -14.18 -3.50
C PHE A 324 -1.79 -14.94 -4.59
N LYS A 325 -1.76 -14.36 -5.79
CA LYS A 325 -1.02 -14.87 -6.95
C LYS A 325 -0.27 -13.74 -7.66
N PRO A 326 0.86 -14.01 -8.34
CA PRO A 326 1.47 -13.06 -9.27
C PRO A 326 0.50 -12.70 -10.39
N ALA A 327 0.64 -11.50 -10.94
CA ALA A 327 -0.16 -11.03 -12.07
C ALA A 327 0.60 -10.10 -13.01
N GLU A 328 0.10 -9.99 -14.24
CA GLU A 328 0.76 -9.27 -15.33
C GLU A 328 0.95 -7.77 -15.05
N PRO A 329 2.05 -7.15 -15.51
CA PRO A 329 2.32 -5.74 -15.26
C PRO A 329 1.26 -4.82 -15.88
N VAL A 330 0.97 -3.71 -15.20
CA VAL A 330 -0.04 -2.74 -15.63
C VAL A 330 0.44 -1.30 -15.46
N VAL A 331 -0.15 -0.41 -16.26
CA VAL A 331 0.09 1.03 -16.24
C VAL A 331 -1.21 1.81 -16.26
N GLY A 332 -1.19 2.97 -15.60
CA GLY A 332 -2.31 3.90 -15.52
C GLY A 332 -2.01 4.96 -14.46
N GLY A 333 -2.57 6.16 -14.63
CA GLY A 333 -2.25 7.26 -13.71
C GLY A 333 -0.94 7.96 -14.03
N ARG A 334 -0.41 7.86 -15.27
CA ARG A 334 0.86 8.51 -15.65
C ARG A 334 0.64 9.87 -16.31
N ALA A 335 1.61 10.76 -16.13
CA ALA A 335 1.69 12.06 -16.79
C ALA A 335 2.71 12.04 -17.93
N ARG A 336 2.47 12.83 -18.98
CA ARG A 336 3.52 13.26 -19.92
C ARG A 336 4.31 14.42 -19.31
N TRP A 337 5.45 14.73 -19.93
CA TRP A 337 6.31 15.87 -19.56
C TRP A 337 5.59 17.23 -19.62
N ASP A 338 4.58 17.35 -20.48
CA ASP A 338 3.71 18.52 -20.65
C ASP A 338 2.52 18.56 -19.65
N GLY A 339 2.50 17.68 -18.64
CA GLY A 339 1.45 17.54 -17.62
C GLY A 339 0.09 17.01 -18.13
N THR A 340 -0.03 16.64 -19.41
CA THR A 340 -1.18 15.89 -19.92
C THR A 340 -1.16 14.44 -19.39
N SER A 341 -2.32 13.77 -19.37
CA SER A 341 -2.41 12.36 -18.93
C SER A 341 -2.02 11.41 -20.06
N MET A 342 -1.19 10.39 -19.78
CA MET A 342 -0.78 9.39 -20.78
C MET A 342 -1.92 8.43 -21.14
N GLU A 343 -2.75 8.07 -20.16
CA GLU A 343 -3.95 7.25 -20.29
C GLU A 343 -5.21 8.09 -20.08
N ASN A 344 -6.33 7.67 -20.67
CA ASN A 344 -7.64 8.30 -20.48
C ASN A 344 -8.13 8.17 -19.02
N PRO A 345 -9.11 8.99 -18.58
CA PRO A 345 -9.69 8.86 -17.24
C PRO A 345 -10.28 7.47 -17.00
N GLY A 346 -9.82 6.80 -15.95
CA GLY A 346 -10.19 5.44 -15.59
C GLY A 346 -9.50 4.33 -16.39
N GLU A 347 -8.65 4.64 -17.37
CA GLU A 347 -7.95 3.64 -18.18
C GLU A 347 -6.76 3.03 -17.41
N VAL A 348 -6.74 1.70 -17.35
CA VAL A 348 -5.61 0.88 -16.91
C VAL A 348 -5.38 -0.20 -17.96
N LYS A 349 -4.12 -0.43 -18.35
CA LYS A 349 -3.78 -1.37 -19.42
C LYS A 349 -2.55 -2.23 -19.09
N PRO A 350 -2.43 -3.43 -19.68
CA PRO A 350 -1.19 -4.21 -19.64
C PRO A 350 -0.02 -3.44 -20.27
N ASP A 351 1.18 -3.69 -19.76
CA ASP A 351 2.45 -3.11 -20.26
C ASP A 351 3.60 -4.09 -19.95
N GLY A 352 4.83 -3.80 -20.39
CA GLY A 352 6.01 -4.58 -20.00
C GLY A 352 6.54 -4.25 -18.59
N GLN A 353 6.00 -3.21 -17.93
CA GLN A 353 6.41 -2.78 -16.60
C GLN A 353 5.22 -2.34 -15.74
N ASN A 354 5.38 -2.43 -14.42
CA ASN A 354 4.42 -1.89 -13.46
C ASN A 354 4.67 -0.38 -13.27
N ASN A 355 3.75 0.45 -13.74
CA ASN A 355 3.72 1.90 -13.47
C ASN A 355 2.26 2.37 -13.32
N PHE A 356 1.57 1.82 -12.32
CA PHE A 356 0.18 2.14 -11.98
C PHE A 356 0.08 2.87 -10.63
N GLN A 357 -0.76 3.90 -10.58
CA GLN A 357 -1.11 4.65 -9.37
C GLN A 357 -2.53 5.22 -9.50
N GLY A 358 -3.25 5.38 -8.38
CA GLY A 358 -4.40 6.27 -8.29
C GLY A 358 -3.96 7.74 -8.33
N ARG A 359 -4.15 8.42 -9.48
CA ARG A 359 -3.79 9.83 -9.71
C ARG A 359 -5.04 10.67 -9.98
N TYR A 360 -5.16 11.78 -9.25
CA TYR A 360 -6.23 12.76 -9.34
C TYR A 360 -5.64 14.14 -9.61
N ILE A 361 -6.35 14.97 -10.37
CA ILE A 361 -5.77 16.15 -11.01
C ILE A 361 -6.64 17.38 -10.75
N ILE A 362 -6.11 18.40 -10.10
CA ILE A 362 -6.66 19.76 -10.17
C ILE A 362 -5.99 20.47 -11.35
N ARG A 363 -6.81 21.08 -12.21
CA ARG A 363 -6.35 21.88 -13.35
C ARG A 363 -6.77 23.33 -13.16
N HIS A 364 -5.77 24.19 -13.01
CA HIS A 364 -5.89 25.64 -13.00
C HIS A 364 -5.75 26.12 -14.44
N TYR A 365 -6.89 26.36 -15.09
CA TYR A 365 -6.92 26.84 -16.47
C TYR A 365 -6.44 28.29 -16.55
N TRP A 366 -5.94 28.71 -17.72
CA TRP A 366 -5.43 30.06 -17.92
C TRP A 366 -6.59 31.07 -18.00
N GLU A 367 -6.54 32.08 -17.12
CA GLU A 367 -7.53 33.16 -17.00
C GLU A 367 -6.95 34.54 -17.39
N GLY A 368 -5.70 34.58 -17.87
CA GLY A 368 -5.04 35.81 -18.30
C GLY A 368 -5.35 36.19 -19.76
N PRO A 369 -4.98 37.41 -20.20
CA PRO A 369 -5.22 37.86 -21.57
C PRO A 369 -4.45 37.02 -22.59
N VAL A 370 -5.07 36.74 -23.74
CA VAL A 370 -4.48 35.96 -24.83
C VAL A 370 -4.00 36.90 -25.95
N ALA A 371 -2.72 37.26 -25.93
CA ALA A 371 -2.16 38.33 -26.76
C ALA A 371 -1.60 37.90 -28.14
N CYS A 372 -1.92 36.69 -28.60
CA CYS A 372 -1.36 36.11 -29.84
C CYS A 372 -2.44 35.47 -30.73
N ASP A 373 -2.18 35.44 -32.04
CA ASP A 373 -3.14 34.94 -33.04
C ASP A 373 -3.30 33.41 -33.03
N ASN A 374 -2.33 32.66 -32.52
CA ASN A 374 -2.31 31.19 -32.54
C ASN A 374 -1.99 30.56 -31.15
N PRO A 375 -2.88 30.74 -30.15
CA PRO A 375 -2.67 30.26 -28.78
C PRO A 375 -2.61 28.72 -28.69
N GLN A 376 -1.64 28.21 -27.93
CA GLN A 376 -1.42 26.79 -27.65
C GLN A 376 -1.94 26.41 -26.25
N TRP A 377 -3.15 25.85 -26.19
CA TRP A 377 -3.83 25.44 -24.95
C TRP A 377 -3.40 24.06 -24.46
N ASP A 378 -3.83 23.68 -23.25
CA ASP A 378 -3.57 22.38 -22.62
C ASP A 378 -2.06 22.05 -22.45
N ILE A 379 -1.19 23.07 -22.35
CA ILE A 379 0.23 22.94 -21.96
C ILE A 379 0.35 23.21 -20.46
N TRP A 380 0.77 22.21 -19.68
CA TRP A 380 0.67 22.24 -18.22
C TRP A 380 2.02 22.31 -17.50
N GLY A 381 2.11 23.18 -16.50
CA GLY A 381 3.30 23.42 -15.67
C GLY A 381 2.97 23.77 -14.23
N GLY A 382 3.88 24.50 -13.57
CA GLY A 382 3.68 25.11 -12.25
C GLY A 382 2.97 26.47 -12.28
N PRO A 383 2.60 27.03 -11.11
CA PRO A 383 1.85 28.28 -11.01
C PRO A 383 2.57 29.45 -11.69
N ASP A 384 3.90 29.45 -11.65
CA ASP A 384 4.76 30.48 -12.26
C ASP A 384 5.30 30.08 -13.65
N GLY A 385 4.65 29.12 -14.33
CA GLY A 385 5.09 28.61 -15.64
C GLY A 385 6.31 27.67 -15.60
N GLU A 386 6.80 27.35 -14.40
CA GLU A 386 7.89 26.38 -14.18
C GLU A 386 7.56 24.98 -14.71
N SER A 387 8.61 24.16 -14.87
CA SER A 387 8.45 22.74 -15.22
C SER A 387 7.51 22.00 -14.26
N SER A 388 6.71 21.08 -14.79
CA SER A 388 5.87 20.17 -14.03
C SER A 388 6.68 19.15 -13.19
N THR A 389 7.95 18.94 -13.55
CA THR A 389 8.85 17.96 -12.95
C THR A 389 9.25 18.30 -11.51
N GLY A 390 9.01 17.38 -10.57
CA GLY A 390 9.54 17.46 -9.19
C GLY A 390 8.63 18.12 -8.15
N LYS A 391 7.37 18.41 -8.48
CA LYS A 391 6.38 18.95 -7.54
C LYS A 391 5.88 17.87 -6.55
N LYS A 392 5.69 18.27 -5.29
CA LYS A 392 5.06 17.42 -4.27
C LYS A 392 3.59 17.20 -4.61
N ALA A 393 3.20 15.95 -4.84
CA ALA A 393 1.80 15.56 -4.79
C ALA A 393 1.32 15.51 -3.34
N SER A 394 0.05 15.84 -3.11
CA SER A 394 -0.63 15.48 -1.87
C SER A 394 -1.01 14.00 -1.92
N ALA A 395 -0.89 13.28 -0.81
CA ALA A 395 -1.16 11.85 -0.72
C ALA A 395 -2.28 11.57 0.27
N ALA A 396 -3.23 10.71 -0.10
CA ALA A 396 -4.31 10.28 0.79
C ALA A 396 -3.81 9.14 1.68
N THR A 397 -3.14 9.47 2.78
CA THR A 397 -2.63 8.51 3.78
C THR A 397 -3.68 8.15 4.84
N GLY A 398 -3.44 7.07 5.59
CA GLY A 398 -4.28 6.67 6.72
C GLY A 398 -5.68 6.17 6.30
N LEU A 399 -5.85 5.73 5.05
CA LEU A 399 -7.16 5.37 4.49
C LEU A 399 -7.89 4.26 5.25
N GLY A 400 -7.16 3.37 5.94
CA GLY A 400 -7.76 2.32 6.77
C GLY A 400 -8.45 2.82 8.06
N SER A 401 -8.24 4.08 8.46
CA SER A 401 -8.91 4.74 9.59
C SER A 401 -9.64 6.04 9.20
N ALA A 402 -9.62 6.41 7.92
CA ALA A 402 -10.21 7.66 7.42
C ALA A 402 -11.73 7.73 7.68
N LYS A 403 -12.19 8.89 8.18
CA LYS A 403 -13.63 9.16 8.34
C LYS A 403 -14.29 9.27 6.97
N ARG A 404 -15.24 8.37 6.70
CA ARG A 404 -16.04 8.36 5.47
C ARG A 404 -17.13 9.42 5.54
N THR A 405 -16.84 10.60 4.98
CA THR A 405 -17.79 11.70 4.80
C THR A 405 -18.43 11.59 3.41
N PRO A 406 -19.77 11.58 3.29
CA PRO A 406 -20.43 11.53 1.98
C PRO A 406 -20.01 12.69 1.06
N MET A 407 -19.70 12.38 -0.20
CA MET A 407 -19.42 13.38 -1.22
C MET A 407 -20.18 13.06 -2.52
N ALA A 408 -20.73 14.10 -3.12
CA ALA A 408 -21.43 14.06 -4.41
C ALA A 408 -20.39 14.01 -5.55
N LEU A 409 -19.90 12.80 -5.88
CA LEU A 409 -18.85 12.59 -6.88
C LEU A 409 -19.20 13.23 -8.24
N GLU A 410 -20.47 13.18 -8.63
CA GLU A 410 -21.00 13.78 -9.86
C GLU A 410 -20.92 15.32 -9.91
N LYS A 411 -20.71 15.98 -8.76
CA LYS A 411 -20.55 17.44 -8.68
C LYS A 411 -19.09 17.89 -8.62
N ILE A 412 -18.14 16.96 -8.41
CA ILE A 412 -16.74 17.28 -8.11
C ILE A 412 -15.74 16.62 -9.07
N VAL A 413 -16.15 15.54 -9.76
CA VAL A 413 -15.36 14.87 -10.78
C VAL A 413 -15.60 15.54 -12.14
N ARG A 414 -14.58 16.22 -12.66
CA ARG A 414 -14.62 16.85 -13.99
C ARG A 414 -14.53 15.82 -15.12
N SER A 415 -13.69 14.80 -14.99
CA SER A 415 -13.55 13.78 -16.03
C SER A 415 -14.80 12.90 -16.15
N LYS A 416 -15.29 12.70 -17.37
CA LYS A 416 -16.28 11.65 -17.64
C LYS A 416 -15.69 10.28 -17.30
N LEU A 417 -16.44 9.46 -16.56
CA LEU A 417 -16.05 8.11 -16.15
C LEU A 417 -17.27 7.19 -16.25
N ASP A 418 -17.50 6.66 -17.45
CA ASP A 418 -18.67 5.81 -17.78
C ASP A 418 -18.73 4.56 -16.91
N SER A 419 -17.59 3.94 -16.61
CA SER A 419 -17.49 2.75 -15.73
C SER A 419 -18.03 2.98 -14.32
N HIS A 420 -18.16 4.24 -13.88
CA HIS A 420 -18.69 4.62 -12.58
C HIS A 420 -19.95 5.50 -12.70
N GLY A 421 -20.55 5.60 -13.89
CA GLY A 421 -21.73 6.45 -14.14
C GLY A 421 -21.52 7.91 -13.71
N LEU A 422 -20.31 8.46 -13.91
CA LEU A 422 -20.04 9.88 -13.69
C LEU A 422 -20.00 10.59 -15.06
N PRO A 423 -20.92 11.52 -15.34
CA PRO A 423 -20.99 12.17 -16.66
C PRO A 423 -19.80 13.11 -16.93
N GLY A 424 -19.06 13.50 -15.89
CA GLY A 424 -18.09 14.58 -15.92
C GLY A 424 -18.75 15.95 -15.82
N LEU A 425 -17.93 16.98 -15.75
CA LEU A 425 -18.35 18.39 -15.78
C LEU A 425 -17.79 19.04 -17.06
N PRO A 426 -18.46 20.08 -17.60
CA PRO A 426 -17.89 20.86 -18.68
C PRO A 426 -16.48 21.36 -18.34
N LYS A 427 -15.54 21.20 -19.28
CA LYS A 427 -14.29 21.97 -19.26
C LYS A 427 -14.65 23.45 -19.49
N PRO A 428 -14.03 24.42 -18.79
CA PRO A 428 -14.21 25.85 -19.09
C PRO A 428 -13.91 26.09 -20.57
N GLY A 429 -14.80 26.76 -21.30
CA GLY A 429 -14.72 26.82 -22.76
C GLY A 429 -13.52 27.63 -23.24
N GLN A 430 -12.82 27.18 -24.28
CA GLN A 430 -11.75 27.98 -24.92
C GLN A 430 -12.26 29.33 -25.47
N GLY A 431 -13.57 29.47 -25.70
CA GLY A 431 -14.21 30.75 -26.05
C GLY A 431 -14.56 31.65 -24.85
N GLU A 432 -14.65 31.08 -23.64
CA GLU A 432 -14.88 31.84 -22.40
C GLU A 432 -13.55 32.40 -21.84
N ARG A 433 -12.43 31.70 -22.09
CA ARG A 433 -11.04 32.13 -21.75
C ARG A 433 -10.41 33.14 -22.72
N LYS A 434 -11.21 33.79 -23.58
CA LYS A 434 -10.74 34.72 -24.63
C LYS A 434 -11.01 36.20 -24.33
N GLN A 435 -11.39 36.54 -23.10
CA GLN A 435 -11.67 37.92 -22.67
C GLN A 435 -10.39 38.62 -22.19
#